data_AF-A0A914KTM7-F1
#
_entry.id   AF-A0A914KTM7-F1
#
_cell.length_a   1.000
_cell.length_b   1.000
_cell.length_c   1.000
_cell.angle_alpha   90.00
_cell.angle_beta   90.00
_cell.angle_gamma   90.00
#
_symmetry.space_group_name_H-M   'P 1'
#
loop_
_entity.id
_entity.type
_entity.pdbx_description
1 polymer ?
#
loop_
_entity_poly.entity_id
_entity_poly.type
_entity_poly.pdbx_seq_one_letter_code
_entity_poly.pdbx_strand_id
1 'polypeptide(L)'
;MSQIKQKIGTGYVWCSVDETTDSLGRYVANLIVGKLDSSRYLPPYLVAVKMLEKTNYSTIARFVNESLRQIGISEENVLLLVTDAAAYMCKAARALNVFYPNCIHVTCVCHALHRVAEEIRSCFSEVDGLISNTKKIFTKAPSRVAIYKEKFPALPLPPQPILTRWSSWLEATIFYSNNFHAVKDVVESFDSLDAAAILKAKEFFNNKRITQQLAYINANFSLISTAIKRLEAQGITLAEALKILTEVKEVFAAATGEIGEKIRKKFNNVLEKNSGLGKIIEIAKVLNGEEANIDMPPSIIESMKFAPLQSCDVERSFSIYKNILTDKRTTFTPENLEMYLICNCEKRTELATTPIT
;
A
#
# COMPACT_ATOMS: atom_id res chain seq x y z
N MET A 1 4.34 -15.01 22.05
CA MET A 1 5.57 -14.18 22.01
C MET A 1 6.85 -15.02 21.98
N SER A 2 7.08 -15.96 22.90
CA SER A 2 8.32 -16.77 22.92
C SER A 2 8.62 -17.50 21.59
N GLN A 3 7.59 -18.03 20.93
CA GLN A 3 7.74 -18.65 19.60
C GLN A 3 8.20 -17.65 18.52
N ILE A 4 7.66 -16.43 18.52
CA ILE A 4 8.07 -15.37 17.58
C ILE A 4 9.55 -15.01 17.81
N LYS A 5 9.96 -14.83 19.09
CA LYS A 5 11.35 -14.57 19.44
C LYS A 5 12.29 -15.67 18.95
N GLN A 6 11.89 -16.94 19.10
CA GLN A 6 12.68 -18.07 18.62
C GLN A 6 12.78 -18.11 17.09
N LYS A 7 11.69 -17.80 16.37
CA LYS A 7 11.66 -17.76 14.90
C LYS A 7 12.51 -16.62 14.34
N ILE A 8 12.47 -15.43 14.95
CA ILE A 8 13.34 -14.29 14.59
C ILE A 8 14.81 -14.62 14.94
N GLY A 9 15.05 -15.14 16.14
CA GLY A 9 16.39 -15.47 16.63
C GLY A 9 17.28 -14.23 16.73
N THR A 10 18.59 -14.42 16.51
CA THR A 10 19.62 -13.38 16.60
C THR A 10 20.04 -12.81 15.23
N GLY A 11 19.26 -13.09 14.18
CA GLY A 11 19.58 -12.64 12.83
C GLY A 11 19.29 -11.16 12.62
N TYR A 12 19.70 -10.66 11.46
CA TYR A 12 19.33 -9.33 11.01
C TYR A 12 17.82 -9.21 10.77
N VAL A 13 17.26 -8.03 11.02
CA VAL A 13 15.82 -7.79 10.88
C VAL A 13 15.51 -6.51 10.11
N TRP A 14 14.33 -6.49 9.53
CA TRP A 14 13.64 -5.29 9.09
C TRP A 14 12.39 -5.06 9.94
N CYS A 15 12.00 -3.80 10.07
CA CYS A 15 10.83 -3.37 10.82
C CYS A 15 9.90 -2.54 9.94
N SER A 16 8.60 -2.63 10.18
CA SER A 16 7.64 -1.66 9.65
C SER A 16 6.65 -1.24 10.72
N VAL A 17 6.44 0.06 10.83
CA VAL A 17 5.52 0.67 11.78
C VAL A 17 4.57 1.57 11.03
N ASP A 18 3.31 1.51 11.44
CA ASP A 18 2.27 2.41 10.98
C ASP A 18 1.20 2.55 12.07
N GLU A 19 0.34 3.54 11.94
CA GLU A 19 -0.80 3.73 12.82
C GLU A 19 -2.12 3.96 12.09
N THR A 20 -3.21 3.64 12.77
CA THR A 20 -4.56 3.96 12.32
C THR A 20 -5.35 4.55 13.48
N THR A 21 -6.37 5.35 13.14
CA THR A 21 -7.45 5.66 14.08
C THR A 21 -8.56 4.63 13.90
N ASP A 22 -9.01 4.02 14.99
CA ASP A 22 -10.12 3.05 14.94
C ASP A 22 -11.50 3.71 15.06
N SER A 23 -12.56 2.90 14.96
CA SER A 23 -13.95 3.38 15.04
C SER A 23 -14.33 3.97 16.40
N LEU A 24 -13.53 3.76 17.44
CA LEU A 24 -13.71 4.37 18.77
C LEU A 24 -12.83 5.62 18.95
N GLY A 25 -12.12 6.06 17.91
CA GLY A 25 -11.22 7.21 17.96
C GLY A 25 -9.88 6.92 18.65
N ARG A 26 -9.52 5.65 18.89
CA ARG A 26 -8.24 5.28 19.48
C ARG A 26 -7.17 5.28 18.40
N TYR A 27 -6.00 5.84 18.71
CA TYR A 27 -4.82 5.71 17.86
C TYR A 27 -4.14 4.37 18.14
N VAL A 28 -3.97 3.54 17.14
CA VAL A 28 -3.45 2.18 17.27
C VAL A 28 -2.22 2.08 16.40
N ALA A 29 -1.07 1.79 17.00
CA ALA A 29 0.17 1.55 16.28
C ALA A 29 0.52 0.07 16.29
N ASN A 30 0.91 -0.43 15.13
CA ASN A 30 1.33 -1.82 14.94
C ASN A 30 2.80 -1.85 14.52
N LEU A 31 3.57 -2.77 15.10
CA LEU A 31 4.96 -3.01 14.73
C LEU A 31 5.08 -4.42 14.14
N ILE A 32 5.52 -4.46 12.88
CA ILE A 32 5.90 -5.67 12.17
C ILE A 32 7.41 -5.82 12.22
N VAL A 33 7.89 -7.04 12.48
CA VAL A 33 9.32 -7.39 12.41
C VAL A 33 9.49 -8.64 11.55
N GLY A 34 10.36 -8.55 10.55
CA GLY A 34 10.74 -9.69 9.71
C GLY A 34 12.22 -9.98 9.77
N LYS A 35 12.58 -11.26 9.72
CA LYS A 35 13.97 -11.70 9.65
C LYS A 35 14.49 -11.56 8.22
N LEU A 36 15.69 -11.01 8.08
CA LEU A 36 16.43 -10.94 6.82
C LEU A 36 17.29 -12.21 6.67
N ASP A 37 17.16 -12.89 5.54
CA ASP A 37 17.82 -14.16 5.23
C ASP A 37 18.13 -14.20 3.72
N SER A 38 19.37 -14.55 3.37
CA SER A 38 19.84 -14.56 1.98
C SER A 38 19.35 -15.78 1.18
N SER A 39 18.96 -16.85 1.87
CA SER A 39 18.58 -18.13 1.26
C SER A 39 17.10 -18.20 0.89
N ARG A 40 16.22 -17.58 1.70
CA ARG A 40 14.77 -17.64 1.51
C ARG A 40 14.03 -16.47 2.14
N TYR A 41 12.85 -16.19 1.61
CA TYR A 41 11.90 -15.31 2.27
C TYR A 41 11.34 -15.96 3.56
N LEU A 42 11.24 -15.16 4.62
CA LEU A 42 10.57 -15.51 5.86
C LEU A 42 9.44 -14.51 6.12
N PRO A 43 8.19 -14.98 6.27
CA PRO A 43 7.07 -14.10 6.60
C PRO A 43 7.32 -13.32 7.90
N PRO A 44 6.98 -12.02 7.96
CA PRO A 44 7.20 -11.22 9.14
C PRO A 44 6.11 -11.46 10.20
N TYR A 45 6.39 -11.00 11.42
CA TYR A 45 5.54 -11.18 12.59
C TYR A 45 5.01 -9.83 13.08
N LEU A 46 3.75 -9.82 13.53
CA LEU A 46 3.24 -8.71 14.33
C LEU A 46 3.72 -8.87 15.77
N VAL A 47 4.62 -7.98 16.21
CA VAL A 47 5.30 -8.12 17.51
C VAL A 47 4.72 -7.23 18.59
N ALA A 48 4.06 -6.12 18.23
CA ALA A 48 3.45 -5.21 19.18
C ALA A 48 2.26 -4.48 18.57
N VAL A 49 1.24 -4.23 19.40
CA VAL A 49 0.04 -3.45 19.08
C VAL A 49 -0.23 -2.56 20.27
N LYS A 50 -0.15 -1.24 20.10
CA LYS A 50 -0.33 -0.30 21.23
C LYS A 50 -1.30 0.81 20.89
N MET A 51 -2.14 1.13 21.87
CA MET A 51 -2.99 2.30 21.85
C MET A 51 -2.14 3.48 22.28
N LEU A 52 -1.97 4.43 21.37
CA LEU A 52 -1.17 5.62 21.60
C LEU A 52 -2.08 6.75 22.10
N GLU A 53 -1.54 7.58 23.01
CA GLU A 53 -2.24 8.80 23.43
C GLU A 53 -2.34 9.84 22.31
N LYS A 54 -1.35 9.84 21.41
CA LYS A 54 -1.21 10.78 20.29
C LYS A 54 -0.27 10.25 19.22
N THR A 55 -0.56 10.60 17.97
CA THR A 55 0.23 10.23 16.78
C THR A 55 1.26 11.33 16.48
N ASN A 56 2.45 11.19 17.05
CA ASN A 56 3.57 12.08 16.76
C ASN A 56 4.89 11.31 16.79
N TYR A 57 5.96 11.99 16.37
CA TYR A 57 7.25 11.35 16.15
C TYR A 57 7.84 10.73 17.43
N SER A 58 7.66 11.36 18.60
CA SER A 58 8.26 10.87 19.84
C SER A 58 7.50 9.67 20.40
N THR A 59 6.17 9.67 20.30
CA THR A 59 5.35 8.52 20.70
C THR A 59 5.65 7.31 19.82
N ILE A 60 5.76 7.49 18.49
CA ILE A 60 6.10 6.40 17.56
C ILE A 60 7.53 5.89 17.81
N ALA A 61 8.51 6.77 17.92
CA ALA A 61 9.90 6.35 18.18
C ALA A 61 10.01 5.58 19.50
N ARG A 62 9.34 6.05 20.56
CA ARG A 62 9.29 5.34 21.84
C ARG A 62 8.64 3.96 21.69
N PHE A 63 7.48 3.89 21.02
CA PHE A 63 6.77 2.64 20.77
C PHE A 63 7.65 1.61 20.05
N VAL A 64 8.34 2.00 18.97
CA VAL A 64 9.23 1.09 18.23
C VAL A 64 10.40 0.65 19.11
N ASN A 65 11.10 1.58 19.76
CA ASN A 65 12.27 1.26 20.58
C ASN A 65 11.93 0.34 21.77
N GLU A 66 10.86 0.64 22.50
CA GLU A 66 10.40 -0.20 23.63
C GLU A 66 10.02 -1.61 23.15
N SER A 67 9.29 -1.70 22.04
CA SER A 67 8.83 -2.98 21.49
C SER A 67 10.00 -3.85 21.02
N LEU A 68 10.98 -3.28 20.31
CA LEU A 68 12.18 -4.01 19.85
C LEU A 68 13.04 -4.50 21.04
N ARG A 69 13.20 -3.67 22.08
CA ARG A 69 13.90 -4.08 23.32
C ARG A 69 13.15 -5.19 24.05
N GLN A 70 11.83 -5.11 24.12
CA GLN A 70 11.00 -6.11 24.79
C GLN A 70 11.11 -7.49 24.12
N ILE A 71 11.28 -7.54 22.79
CA ILE A 71 11.51 -8.80 22.07
C ILE A 71 12.96 -9.28 22.09
N GLY A 72 13.91 -8.42 22.49
CA GLY A 72 15.32 -8.78 22.69
C GLY A 72 16.16 -8.71 21.41
N ILE A 73 15.80 -7.83 20.47
CA ILE A 73 16.59 -7.61 19.26
C ILE A 73 17.75 -6.65 19.55
N SER A 74 18.96 -7.06 19.19
CA SER A 74 20.15 -6.21 19.29
C SER A 74 20.05 -4.99 18.38
N GLU A 75 20.57 -3.87 18.87
CA GLU A 75 20.54 -2.59 18.16
C GLU A 75 21.26 -2.65 16.81
N GLU A 76 22.42 -3.31 16.74
CA GLU A 76 23.16 -3.53 15.50
C GLU A 76 22.46 -4.42 14.47
N ASN A 77 21.45 -5.20 14.89
CA ASN A 77 20.77 -6.16 14.03
C ASN A 77 19.55 -5.58 13.31
N VAL A 78 19.11 -4.37 13.66
CA VAL A 78 18.04 -3.68 12.96
C VAL A 78 18.62 -2.96 11.74
N LEU A 79 18.39 -3.52 10.56
CA LEU A 79 19.02 -3.02 9.33
C LEU A 79 18.10 -2.15 8.48
N LEU A 80 16.78 -2.29 8.62
CA LEU A 80 15.82 -1.60 7.79
C LEU A 80 14.58 -1.20 8.57
N LEU A 81 14.12 0.03 8.37
CA LEU A 81 12.85 0.53 8.85
C LEU A 81 12.03 1.06 7.67
N VAL A 82 10.84 0.49 7.46
CA VAL A 82 9.89 0.88 6.42
C VAL A 82 8.67 1.55 7.03
N THR A 83 8.45 2.82 6.71
CA THR A 83 7.28 3.59 7.20
C THR A 83 6.52 4.23 6.04
N ASP A 84 5.39 4.89 6.31
CA ASP A 84 4.85 5.85 5.35
C ASP A 84 5.77 7.09 5.20
N ALA A 85 5.36 8.04 4.37
CA ALA A 85 6.10 9.28 4.12
C ALA A 85 5.62 10.49 4.94
N ALA A 86 4.82 10.28 5.99
CA ALA A 86 4.34 11.35 6.85
C ALA A 86 5.51 12.02 7.58
N ALA A 87 5.42 13.34 7.77
CA ALA A 87 6.54 14.12 8.30
C ALA A 87 6.96 13.66 9.71
N TYR A 88 6.02 13.24 10.55
CA TYR A 88 6.32 12.72 11.89
C TYR A 88 6.91 11.30 11.84
N MET A 89 6.53 10.45 10.87
CA MET A 89 7.16 9.14 10.68
C MET A 89 8.61 9.29 10.26
N CYS A 90 8.91 10.14 9.27
CA CYS A 90 10.28 10.44 8.88
C CYS A 90 11.08 11.09 10.02
N LYS A 91 10.43 11.84 10.91
CA LYS A 91 11.07 12.38 12.12
C LYS A 91 11.31 11.30 13.18
N ALA A 92 10.39 10.34 13.34
CA ALA A 92 10.54 9.22 14.25
C ALA A 92 11.69 8.30 13.80
N ALA A 93 11.76 7.97 12.52
CA ALA A 93 12.83 7.17 11.94
C ALA A 93 14.22 7.81 12.16
N ARG A 94 14.33 9.14 11.95
CA ARG A 94 15.57 9.87 12.25
C ARG A 94 15.95 9.79 13.73
N ALA A 95 14.98 9.85 14.64
CA ALA A 95 15.24 9.68 16.07
C ALA A 95 15.66 8.24 16.41
N LEU A 96 15.05 7.24 15.77
CA LEU A 96 15.38 5.82 15.94
C LEU A 96 16.79 5.48 15.44
N ASN A 97 17.25 6.10 14.35
CA ASN A 97 18.61 5.87 13.82
C ASN A 97 19.72 6.21 14.82
N VAL A 98 19.45 7.01 15.86
CA VAL A 98 20.41 7.26 16.95
C VAL A 98 20.65 5.99 17.78
N PHE A 99 19.63 5.14 17.94
CA PHE A 99 19.68 3.88 18.68
C PHE A 99 20.01 2.68 17.79
N TYR A 100 19.74 2.78 16.49
CA TYR A 100 19.92 1.69 15.52
C TYR A 100 20.89 2.13 14.42
N PRO A 101 22.22 2.08 14.65
CA PRO A 101 23.21 2.72 13.79
C PRO A 101 23.29 2.11 12.38
N ASN A 102 22.95 0.83 12.24
CA ASN A 102 22.94 0.13 10.95
C ASN A 102 21.62 0.29 10.18
N CYS A 103 20.61 0.93 10.78
CA CYS A 103 19.27 0.99 10.23
C CYS A 103 19.17 1.98 9.07
N ILE A 104 18.75 1.47 7.91
CA ILE A 104 18.35 2.28 6.76
C ILE A 104 16.86 2.58 6.89
N HIS A 105 16.48 3.86 6.87
CA HIS A 105 15.07 4.24 6.81
C HIS A 105 14.63 4.43 5.36
N VAL A 106 13.57 3.73 4.96
CA VAL A 106 12.89 3.94 3.68
C VAL A 106 11.42 4.23 3.88
N THR A 107 10.86 5.05 2.99
CA THR A 107 9.41 5.22 2.91
C THR A 107 8.80 4.21 1.93
N CYS A 108 7.58 3.76 2.23
CA CYS A 108 6.88 2.74 1.47
C CYS A 108 6.67 3.16 0.01
N VAL A 109 7.18 2.36 -0.92
CA VAL A 109 7.10 2.65 -2.35
C VAL A 109 5.68 2.49 -2.91
N CYS A 110 4.86 1.62 -2.32
CA CYS A 110 3.44 1.53 -2.67
C CYS A 110 2.69 2.81 -2.30
N HIS A 111 2.96 3.38 -1.12
CA HIS A 111 2.45 4.69 -0.73
C HIS A 111 2.95 5.80 -1.67
N ALA A 112 4.21 5.76 -2.09
CA ALA A 112 4.74 6.72 -3.05
C ALA A 112 4.00 6.66 -4.41
N LEU A 113 3.82 5.46 -4.97
CA LEU A 113 3.07 5.25 -6.21
C LEU A 113 1.59 5.63 -6.07
N HIS A 114 0.99 5.37 -4.91
CA HIS A 114 -0.39 5.77 -4.66
C HIS A 114 -0.56 7.29 -4.70
N ARG A 115 0.37 8.06 -4.11
CA ARG A 115 0.37 9.53 -4.19
C ARG A 115 0.54 10.06 -5.61
N VAL A 116 1.19 9.30 -6.49
CA VAL A 116 1.25 9.61 -7.93
C VAL A 116 -0.10 9.33 -8.58
N ALA A 117 -0.76 8.22 -8.25
CA ALA A 117 -2.12 7.93 -8.72
C ALA A 117 -3.14 8.99 -8.28
N GLU A 118 -2.99 9.56 -7.08
CA GLU A 118 -3.81 10.69 -6.63
C GLU A 118 -3.57 11.97 -7.45
N GLU A 119 -2.31 12.24 -7.83
CA GLU A 119 -1.98 13.37 -8.71
C GLU A 119 -2.55 13.16 -10.13
N ILE A 120 -2.54 11.93 -10.63
CA ILE A 120 -3.19 11.60 -11.91
C ILE A 120 -4.69 11.87 -11.80
N ARG A 121 -5.35 11.34 -10.77
CA ARG A 121 -6.78 11.57 -10.51
C ARG A 121 -7.13 13.06 -10.46
N SER A 122 -6.30 13.89 -9.81
CA SER A 122 -6.56 15.33 -9.72
C SER A 122 -6.49 16.05 -11.07
N CYS A 123 -5.77 15.50 -12.06
CA CYS A 123 -5.70 16.04 -13.42
C CYS A 123 -6.93 15.69 -14.28
N PHE A 124 -7.76 14.73 -13.87
CA PHE A 124 -8.90 14.23 -14.64
C PHE A 124 -10.22 14.30 -13.86
N SER A 125 -10.60 15.52 -13.47
CA SER A 125 -11.82 15.78 -12.68
C SER A 125 -13.11 15.33 -13.37
N GLU A 126 -13.20 15.36 -14.70
CA GLU A 126 -14.36 14.88 -15.44
C GLU A 126 -14.49 13.35 -15.38
N VAL A 127 -13.40 12.61 -15.55
CA VAL A 127 -13.38 11.15 -15.37
C VAL A 127 -13.69 10.78 -13.92
N ASP A 128 -13.17 11.54 -12.95
CA ASP A 128 -13.55 11.34 -11.56
C ASP A 128 -15.04 11.62 -11.30
N GLY A 129 -15.58 12.65 -11.95
CA GLY A 129 -17.00 12.97 -11.97
C GLY A 129 -17.85 11.81 -12.50
N LEU A 130 -17.46 11.23 -13.64
CA LEU A 130 -18.11 10.07 -14.23
C LEU A 130 -18.13 8.88 -13.25
N ILE A 131 -16.97 8.51 -12.72
CA ILE A 131 -16.82 7.33 -11.84
C ILE A 131 -17.61 7.54 -10.55
N SER A 132 -17.53 8.72 -9.94
CA SER A 132 -18.21 8.99 -8.67
C SER A 132 -19.74 9.05 -8.82
N ASN A 133 -20.26 9.62 -9.91
CA ASN A 133 -21.71 9.67 -10.15
C ASN A 133 -22.25 8.28 -10.52
N THR A 134 -21.54 7.53 -11.36
CA THR A 134 -21.95 6.15 -11.69
C THR A 134 -21.93 5.24 -10.46
N LYS A 135 -20.95 5.39 -9.56
CA LYS A 135 -20.95 4.71 -8.25
C LYS A 135 -22.23 5.00 -7.46
N LYS A 136 -22.67 6.26 -7.40
CA LYS A 136 -23.89 6.66 -6.68
C LYS A 136 -25.15 6.02 -7.26
N ILE A 137 -25.21 5.79 -8.58
CA ILE A 137 -26.35 5.14 -9.23
C ILE A 137 -26.58 3.74 -8.62
N PHE A 138 -25.53 2.93 -8.49
CA PHE A 138 -25.67 1.55 -8.03
C PHE A 138 -25.59 1.38 -6.50
N THR A 139 -25.19 2.43 -5.76
CA THR A 139 -25.06 2.35 -4.29
C THR A 139 -26.44 2.25 -3.63
N LYS A 140 -26.67 1.16 -2.88
CA LYS A 140 -27.94 0.87 -2.18
C LYS A 140 -29.17 0.87 -3.11
N ALA A 141 -29.02 0.43 -4.36
CA ALA A 141 -30.10 0.44 -5.35
C ALA A 141 -30.27 -0.94 -6.02
N PRO A 142 -30.92 -1.91 -5.34
CA PRO A 142 -31.07 -3.28 -5.84
C PRO A 142 -31.76 -3.36 -7.21
N SER A 143 -32.77 -2.54 -7.46
CA SER A 143 -33.49 -2.50 -8.76
C SER A 143 -32.57 -2.12 -9.91
N ARG A 144 -31.73 -1.08 -9.75
CA ARG A 144 -30.77 -0.67 -10.78
C ARG A 144 -29.64 -1.67 -10.97
N VAL A 145 -29.23 -2.35 -9.90
CA VAL A 145 -28.28 -3.47 -9.98
C VAL A 145 -28.89 -4.65 -10.74
N ALA A 146 -30.17 -4.96 -10.52
CA ALA A 146 -30.87 -6.02 -11.25
C ALA A 146 -30.93 -5.71 -12.75
N ILE A 147 -31.31 -4.49 -13.13
CA ILE A 147 -31.33 -4.05 -14.54
C ILE A 147 -29.93 -4.18 -15.18
N TYR A 148 -28.88 -3.75 -14.46
CA TYR A 148 -27.50 -3.91 -14.94
C TYR A 148 -27.15 -5.38 -15.20
N LYS A 149 -27.52 -6.28 -14.28
CA LYS A 149 -27.24 -7.71 -14.37
C LYS A 149 -28.11 -8.46 -15.38
N GLU A 150 -29.32 -7.99 -15.63
CA GLU A 150 -30.16 -8.52 -16.71
C GLU A 150 -29.56 -8.19 -18.07
N LYS A 151 -29.09 -6.95 -18.26
CA LYS A 151 -28.50 -6.50 -19.53
C LYS A 151 -27.09 -7.05 -19.76
N PHE A 152 -26.29 -7.15 -18.69
CA PHE A 152 -24.90 -7.61 -18.74
C PHE A 152 -24.60 -8.62 -17.61
N PRO A 153 -25.08 -9.88 -17.70
CA PRO A 153 -24.99 -10.86 -16.62
C PRO A 153 -23.55 -11.22 -16.25
N ALA A 154 -22.69 -11.36 -17.26
CA ALA A 154 -21.29 -11.72 -17.09
C ALA A 154 -20.39 -10.54 -16.64
N LEU A 155 -20.86 -9.30 -16.76
CA LEU A 155 -20.05 -8.12 -16.44
C LEU A 155 -20.12 -7.83 -14.93
N PRO A 156 -19.00 -7.68 -14.21
CA PRO A 156 -19.04 -7.25 -12.82
C PRO A 156 -19.55 -5.81 -12.73
N LEU A 157 -20.18 -5.46 -11.60
CA LEU A 157 -20.61 -4.08 -11.39
C LEU A 157 -19.42 -3.13 -11.49
N PRO A 158 -19.63 -1.88 -11.96
CA PRO A 158 -18.54 -0.92 -12.04
C PRO A 158 -17.82 -0.79 -10.70
N PRO A 159 -16.49 -0.93 -10.67
CA PRO A 159 -15.74 -0.94 -9.43
C PRO A 159 -15.92 0.40 -8.72
N GLN A 160 -16.03 0.33 -7.41
CA GLN A 160 -16.15 1.51 -6.58
C GLN A 160 -14.76 1.85 -6.05
N PRO A 161 -14.18 3.01 -6.41
CA PRO A 161 -12.93 3.43 -5.79
C PRO A 161 -13.11 3.51 -4.28
N ILE A 162 -12.13 2.96 -3.56
CA ILE A 162 -12.05 2.95 -2.11
C ILE A 162 -10.87 3.84 -1.77
N LEU A 163 -11.13 4.95 -1.06
CA LEU A 163 -10.10 5.94 -0.73
C LEU A 163 -8.90 5.32 0.00
N THR A 164 -9.16 4.30 0.83
CA THR A 164 -8.15 3.62 1.64
C THR A 164 -7.47 2.44 0.92
N ARG A 165 -7.85 2.10 -0.32
CA ARG A 165 -7.18 1.04 -1.11
C ARG A 165 -6.40 1.65 -2.25
N TRP A 166 -5.09 1.39 -2.28
CA TRP A 166 -4.18 1.96 -3.26
C TRP A 166 -4.61 1.61 -4.69
N SER A 167 -4.47 2.59 -5.59
CA SER A 167 -4.74 2.48 -7.03
C SER A 167 -6.19 2.15 -7.46
N SER A 168 -7.15 2.00 -6.54
CA SER A 168 -8.54 1.60 -6.87
C SER A 168 -9.24 2.53 -7.87
N TRP A 169 -8.85 3.80 -7.94
CA TRP A 169 -9.34 4.72 -8.96
C TRP A 169 -8.81 4.40 -10.36
N LEU A 170 -7.54 4.03 -10.50
CA LEU A 170 -6.97 3.61 -11.79
C LEU A 170 -7.56 2.26 -12.26
N GLU A 171 -7.85 1.35 -11.34
CA GLU A 171 -8.60 0.13 -11.67
C GLU A 171 -9.98 0.46 -12.23
N ALA A 172 -10.66 1.46 -11.65
CA ALA A 172 -11.91 1.94 -12.18
C ALA A 172 -11.73 2.55 -13.58
N THR A 173 -10.75 3.42 -13.81
CA THR A 173 -10.54 3.99 -15.16
C THR A 173 -10.31 2.91 -16.21
N ILE A 174 -9.54 1.86 -15.89
CA ILE A 174 -9.34 0.69 -16.77
C ILE A 174 -10.68 -0.01 -17.05
N PHE A 175 -11.48 -0.28 -16.01
CA PHE A 175 -12.80 -0.89 -16.17
C PHE A 175 -13.72 -0.07 -17.07
N TYR A 176 -13.82 1.25 -16.85
CA TYR A 176 -14.66 2.12 -17.66
C TYR A 176 -14.14 2.23 -19.09
N SER A 177 -12.81 2.23 -19.30
CA SER A 177 -12.22 2.21 -20.64
C SER A 177 -12.61 0.94 -21.40
N ASN A 178 -12.57 -0.22 -20.74
CA ASN A 178 -12.86 -1.50 -21.38
C ASN A 178 -14.36 -1.75 -21.60
N ASN A 179 -15.22 -1.13 -20.78
CA ASN A 179 -16.67 -1.40 -20.75
C ASN A 179 -17.51 -0.15 -21.01
N PHE A 180 -16.94 0.88 -21.65
CA PHE A 180 -17.53 2.21 -21.76
C PHE A 180 -18.97 2.17 -22.31
N HIS A 181 -19.16 1.50 -23.45
CA HIS A 181 -20.45 1.42 -24.11
C HIS A 181 -21.47 0.61 -23.29
N ALA A 182 -21.07 -0.50 -22.69
CA ALA A 182 -21.95 -1.32 -21.86
C ALA A 182 -22.47 -0.52 -20.65
N VAL A 183 -21.58 0.16 -19.91
CA VAL A 183 -21.99 0.95 -18.75
C VAL A 183 -22.84 2.15 -19.17
N LYS A 184 -22.46 2.84 -20.26
CA LYS A 184 -23.24 3.94 -20.84
C LYS A 184 -24.67 3.50 -21.16
N ASP A 185 -24.82 2.38 -21.83
CA ASP A 185 -26.10 1.84 -22.28
C ASP A 185 -27.02 1.43 -21.12
N VAL A 186 -26.47 1.00 -19.97
CA VAL A 186 -27.28 0.84 -18.74
C VAL A 186 -27.69 2.20 -18.19
N VAL A 187 -26.75 3.13 -18.05
CA VAL A 187 -27.04 4.44 -17.44
C VAL A 187 -28.05 5.24 -18.26
N GLU A 188 -28.01 5.15 -19.59
CA GLU A 188 -28.98 5.78 -20.48
C GLU A 188 -30.40 5.21 -20.33
N SER A 189 -30.55 3.96 -19.91
CA SER A 189 -31.85 3.33 -19.70
C SER A 189 -32.60 3.81 -18.46
N PHE A 190 -31.93 4.50 -17.52
CA PHE A 190 -32.56 5.03 -16.31
C PHE A 190 -33.19 6.41 -16.53
N ASP A 191 -34.26 6.73 -15.79
CA ASP A 191 -34.84 8.07 -15.79
C ASP A 191 -33.86 9.07 -15.16
N SER A 192 -33.58 10.16 -15.86
CA SER A 192 -32.74 11.26 -15.37
C SER A 192 -33.31 11.95 -14.13
N LEU A 193 -34.62 11.87 -13.89
CA LEU A 193 -35.30 12.49 -12.76
C LEU A 193 -35.23 11.65 -11.48
N ASP A 194 -34.93 10.35 -11.57
CA ASP A 194 -34.87 9.44 -10.42
C ASP A 194 -33.76 9.80 -9.42
N ALA A 195 -32.63 10.32 -9.93
CA ALA A 195 -31.52 10.77 -9.09
C ALA A 195 -30.61 11.75 -9.84
N ALA A 196 -30.16 12.79 -9.14
CA ALA A 196 -29.19 13.76 -9.68
C ALA A 196 -27.88 13.11 -10.20
N ALA A 197 -27.50 11.95 -9.65
CA ALA A 197 -26.34 11.21 -10.12
C ALA A 197 -26.53 10.58 -11.50
N ILE A 198 -27.76 10.22 -11.88
CA ILE A 198 -28.09 9.66 -13.20
C ILE A 198 -27.94 10.75 -14.25
N LEU A 199 -28.57 11.91 -14.05
CA LEU A 199 -28.45 13.06 -14.95
C LEU A 199 -26.99 13.41 -15.23
N LYS A 200 -26.19 13.59 -14.16
CA LYS A 200 -24.76 13.90 -14.28
C LYS A 200 -23.96 12.81 -14.99
N ALA A 201 -24.24 11.54 -14.71
CA ALA A 201 -23.55 10.44 -15.37
C ALA A 201 -23.85 10.42 -16.87
N LYS A 202 -25.10 10.67 -17.29
CA LYS A 202 -25.48 10.80 -18.71
C LYS A 202 -24.74 11.97 -19.38
N GLU A 203 -24.66 13.13 -18.73
CA GLU A 203 -23.88 14.27 -19.23
C GLU A 203 -22.41 13.89 -19.48
N PHE A 204 -21.77 13.21 -18.52
CA PHE A 204 -20.39 12.73 -18.70
C PHE A 204 -20.26 11.69 -19.82
N PHE A 205 -21.15 10.69 -19.89
CA PHE A 205 -21.12 9.68 -20.94
C PHE A 205 -21.34 10.23 -22.35
N ASN A 206 -21.96 11.41 -22.47
CA ASN A 206 -22.16 12.10 -23.75
C ASN A 206 -21.08 13.15 -24.06
N ASN A 207 -20.17 13.43 -23.11
CA ASN A 207 -19.01 14.28 -23.35
C ASN A 207 -17.89 13.49 -24.05
N LYS A 208 -17.60 13.84 -25.30
CA LYS A 208 -16.54 13.20 -26.12
C LYS A 208 -15.17 13.23 -25.44
N ARG A 209 -14.89 14.26 -24.62
CA ARG A 209 -13.62 14.43 -23.89
C ARG A 209 -13.37 13.28 -22.91
N ILE A 210 -14.41 12.67 -22.33
CA ILE A 210 -14.27 11.54 -21.42
C ILE A 210 -13.59 10.35 -22.09
N THR A 211 -14.00 10.00 -23.32
CA THR A 211 -13.40 8.88 -24.05
C THR A 211 -11.92 9.13 -24.35
N GLN A 212 -11.57 10.36 -24.71
CA GLN A 212 -10.20 10.79 -24.95
C GLN A 212 -9.36 10.74 -23.66
N GLN A 213 -9.91 11.21 -22.54
CA GLN A 213 -9.23 11.16 -21.23
C GLN A 213 -9.03 9.72 -20.75
N LEU A 214 -10.05 8.86 -20.84
CA LEU A 214 -9.94 7.45 -20.48
C LEU A 214 -8.87 6.74 -21.32
N ALA A 215 -8.84 6.99 -22.64
CA ALA A 215 -7.82 6.45 -23.52
C ALA A 215 -6.41 6.91 -23.13
N TYR A 216 -6.23 8.21 -22.85
CA TYR A 216 -4.94 8.75 -22.42
C TYR A 216 -4.49 8.16 -21.07
N ILE A 217 -5.39 8.07 -20.08
CA ILE A 217 -5.09 7.47 -18.77
C ILE A 217 -4.67 6.01 -18.93
N ASN A 218 -5.42 5.24 -19.72
CA ASN A 218 -5.17 3.82 -19.90
C ASN A 218 -3.85 3.56 -20.65
N ALA A 219 -3.54 4.38 -21.66
CA ALA A 219 -2.30 4.26 -22.43
C ALA A 219 -1.04 4.62 -21.63
N ASN A 220 -1.14 5.58 -20.69
CA ASN A 220 0.05 6.15 -20.03
C ASN A 220 0.19 5.78 -18.55
N PHE A 221 -0.89 5.37 -17.86
CA PHE A 221 -0.89 5.25 -16.39
C PHE A 221 -1.49 3.94 -15.87
N SER A 222 -2.01 3.06 -16.73
CA SER A 222 -2.62 1.79 -16.32
C SER A 222 -1.63 0.86 -15.61
N LEU A 223 -0.35 0.87 -16.01
CA LEU A 223 0.71 0.04 -15.42
C LEU A 223 0.84 0.23 -13.91
N ILE A 224 0.54 1.43 -13.38
CA ILE A 224 0.69 1.75 -11.95
C ILE A 224 -0.15 0.80 -11.09
N SER A 225 -1.37 0.47 -11.50
CA SER A 225 -2.23 -0.44 -10.74
C SER A 225 -1.61 -1.84 -10.66
N THR A 226 -1.09 -2.35 -11.78
CA THR A 226 -0.39 -3.64 -11.83
C THR A 226 0.92 -3.62 -11.04
N ALA A 227 1.67 -2.52 -11.10
CA ALA A 227 2.91 -2.33 -10.36
C ALA A 227 2.68 -2.36 -8.84
N ILE A 228 1.68 -1.62 -8.35
CA ILE A 228 1.31 -1.63 -6.93
C ILE A 228 0.91 -3.04 -6.48
N LYS A 229 0.07 -3.75 -7.24
CA LYS A 229 -0.31 -5.15 -6.92
C LYS A 229 0.89 -6.09 -6.84
N ARG A 230 1.85 -5.95 -7.75
CA ARG A 230 3.09 -6.75 -7.73
C ARG A 230 3.96 -6.41 -6.53
N LEU A 231 4.08 -5.12 -6.19
CA LEU A 231 4.82 -4.66 -5.02
C LEU A 231 4.14 -5.07 -3.71
N GLU A 232 2.82 -5.19 -3.68
CA GLU A 232 2.08 -5.68 -2.52
C GLU A 232 2.41 -7.15 -2.22
N ALA A 233 2.84 -7.95 -3.20
CA ALA A 233 3.12 -9.37 -2.98
C ALA A 233 4.21 -9.60 -1.91
N GLN A 234 3.99 -10.61 -1.05
CA GLN A 234 4.99 -11.06 -0.08
C GLN A 234 6.06 -11.90 -0.78
N GLY A 235 7.30 -11.81 -0.30
CA GLY A 235 8.39 -12.66 -0.77
C GLY A 235 9.04 -12.24 -2.09
N ILE A 236 8.66 -11.09 -2.66
CA ILE A 236 9.41 -10.50 -3.76
C ILE A 236 10.81 -10.11 -3.28
N THR A 237 11.80 -10.36 -4.13
CA THR A 237 13.18 -9.95 -3.90
C THR A 237 13.33 -8.44 -4.05
N LEU A 238 14.40 -7.89 -3.48
CA LEU A 238 14.76 -6.49 -3.66
C LEU A 238 14.96 -6.14 -5.15
N ALA A 239 15.59 -7.04 -5.90
CA ALA A 239 15.80 -6.88 -7.34
C ALA A 239 14.46 -6.80 -8.11
N GLU A 240 13.49 -7.68 -7.80
CA GLU A 240 12.16 -7.64 -8.42
C GLU A 240 11.39 -6.36 -8.08
N ALA A 241 11.45 -5.92 -6.82
CA ALA A 241 10.81 -4.68 -6.38
C ALA A 241 11.37 -3.45 -7.12
N LEU A 242 12.70 -3.37 -7.26
CA LEU A 242 13.34 -2.28 -8.00
C LEU A 242 13.07 -2.37 -9.50
N LYS A 243 13.01 -3.57 -10.08
CA LYS A 243 12.60 -3.75 -11.48
C LYS A 243 11.20 -3.18 -11.73
N ILE A 244 10.24 -3.43 -10.84
CA ILE A 244 8.89 -2.85 -10.95
C ILE A 244 8.94 -1.32 -10.94
N LEU A 245 9.77 -0.72 -10.08
CA LEU A 245 9.94 0.73 -10.05
C LEU A 245 10.58 1.28 -11.33
N THR A 246 11.55 0.57 -11.91
CA THR A 246 12.16 0.93 -13.19
C THR A 246 11.14 0.88 -14.33
N GLU A 247 10.31 -0.16 -14.41
CA GLU A 247 9.22 -0.26 -15.41
C GLU A 247 8.26 0.94 -15.30
N VAL A 248 7.87 1.35 -14.07
CA VAL A 248 7.04 2.54 -13.85
C VAL A 248 7.76 3.82 -14.29
N LYS A 249 9.05 3.94 -13.98
CA LYS A 249 9.88 5.08 -14.38
C LYS A 249 9.94 5.24 -15.89
N GLU A 250 10.09 4.14 -16.63
CA GLU A 250 10.12 4.12 -18.09
C GLU A 250 8.77 4.59 -18.69
N VAL A 251 7.65 4.12 -18.14
CA VAL A 251 6.32 4.58 -18.57
C VAL A 251 6.14 6.08 -18.36
N PHE A 252 6.58 6.63 -17.23
CA PHE A 252 6.49 8.08 -17.00
C PHE A 252 7.50 8.90 -17.81
N ALA A 253 8.63 8.31 -18.18
CA ALA A 253 9.55 8.94 -19.12
C ALA A 253 8.93 9.05 -20.53
N ALA A 254 8.18 8.03 -20.95
CA ALA A 254 7.48 8.00 -22.23
C ALA A 254 6.20 8.88 -22.27
N ALA A 255 5.59 9.18 -21.13
CA ALA A 255 4.40 10.03 -21.06
C ALA A 255 4.72 11.48 -21.48
N THR A 256 4.20 11.90 -22.64
CA THR A 256 4.40 13.23 -23.23
C THR A 256 3.27 14.22 -22.87
N GLY A 257 3.53 15.51 -23.06
CA GLY A 257 2.54 16.58 -22.82
C GLY A 257 2.48 17.04 -21.36
N GLU A 258 1.75 18.13 -21.12
CA GLU A 258 1.73 18.84 -19.83
C GLU A 258 1.42 17.91 -18.64
N ILE A 259 0.42 17.03 -18.79
CA ILE A 259 0.05 16.07 -17.75
C ILE A 259 1.17 15.06 -17.54
N GLY A 260 1.74 14.49 -18.62
CA GLY A 260 2.86 13.54 -18.53
C GLY A 260 4.06 14.13 -17.78
N GLU A 261 4.43 15.36 -18.09
CA GLU A 261 5.51 16.07 -17.40
C GLU A 261 5.21 16.30 -15.92
N LYS A 262 3.98 16.74 -15.60
CA LYS A 262 3.53 16.95 -14.22
C LYS A 262 3.63 15.67 -13.40
N ILE A 263 3.17 14.54 -13.94
CA ILE A 263 3.21 13.23 -13.29
C ILE A 263 4.65 12.72 -13.14
N ARG A 264 5.49 12.88 -14.16
CA ARG A 264 6.92 12.53 -14.08
C ARG A 264 7.64 13.31 -12.99
N LYS A 265 7.41 14.63 -12.90
CA LYS A 265 7.95 15.48 -11.82
C LYS A 265 7.46 15.02 -10.45
N LYS A 266 6.17 14.68 -10.31
CA LYS A 266 5.61 14.14 -9.06
C LYS A 266 6.28 12.84 -8.65
N PHE A 267 6.45 11.90 -9.58
CA PHE A 267 7.09 10.62 -9.35
C PHE A 267 8.54 10.77 -8.88
N ASN A 268 9.34 11.59 -9.58
CA ASN A 268 10.72 11.83 -9.16
C ASN A 268 10.78 12.46 -7.77
N ASN A 269 9.93 13.45 -7.47
CA ASN A 269 9.89 14.11 -6.17
C ASN A 269 9.56 13.14 -5.01
N VAL A 270 8.62 12.20 -5.21
CA VAL A 270 8.28 11.23 -4.15
C VAL A 270 9.40 10.22 -3.91
N LEU A 271 10.16 9.84 -4.94
CA LEU A 271 11.31 8.96 -4.79
C LEU A 271 12.53 9.66 -4.19
N GLU A 272 12.82 10.90 -4.59
CA GLU A 272 13.92 11.71 -4.05
C GLU A 272 13.75 11.99 -2.55
N LYS A 273 12.51 12.12 -2.07
CA LYS A 273 12.21 12.27 -0.64
C LYS A 273 12.41 10.99 0.17
N ASN A 274 12.58 9.85 -0.49
CA ASN A 274 12.89 8.58 0.15
C ASN A 274 14.41 8.46 0.37
N SER A 275 14.92 9.09 1.42
CA SER A 275 16.36 9.26 1.63
C SER A 275 17.16 7.96 1.71
N GLY A 276 16.56 6.85 2.17
CA GLY A 276 17.23 5.55 2.20
C GLY A 276 17.20 4.78 0.88
N LEU A 277 16.33 5.15 -0.06
CA LEU A 277 16.15 4.40 -1.31
C LEU A 277 17.44 4.36 -2.16
N GLY A 278 18.22 5.44 -2.16
CA GLY A 278 19.51 5.47 -2.85
C GLY A 278 20.47 4.39 -2.33
N LYS A 279 20.61 4.26 -1.00
CA LYS A 279 21.46 3.24 -0.37
C LYS A 279 20.96 1.83 -0.66
N ILE A 280 19.64 1.63 -0.68
CA ILE A 280 19.01 0.37 -1.07
C ILE A 280 19.31 0.00 -2.54
N ILE A 281 19.28 0.97 -3.45
CA ILE A 281 19.62 0.73 -4.86
C ILE A 281 21.08 0.27 -4.98
N GLU A 282 22.00 0.90 -4.24
CA GLU A 282 23.41 0.48 -4.24
C GLU A 282 23.61 -0.94 -3.66
N ILE A 283 22.87 -1.30 -2.60
CA ILE A 283 22.86 -2.68 -2.07
C ILE A 283 22.36 -3.67 -3.15
N ALA A 284 21.29 -3.32 -3.86
CA ALA A 284 20.74 -4.17 -4.90
C ALA A 284 21.67 -4.37 -6.08
N LYS A 285 22.45 -3.34 -6.46
CA LYS A 285 23.51 -3.46 -7.48
C LYS A 285 24.51 -4.55 -7.10
N VAL A 286 25.04 -4.52 -5.87
CA VAL A 286 25.99 -5.54 -5.40
C VAL A 286 25.36 -6.93 -5.39
N LEU A 287 24.11 -7.05 -4.94
CA LEU A 287 23.37 -8.32 -4.98
C LEU A 287 23.16 -8.87 -6.39
N ASN A 288 23.18 -8.00 -7.41
CA ASN A 288 23.06 -8.37 -8.82
C ASN A 288 24.42 -8.56 -9.52
N GLY A 289 25.54 -8.46 -8.79
CA GLY A 289 26.89 -8.61 -9.32
C GLY A 289 27.47 -7.34 -9.95
N GLU A 290 26.89 -6.18 -9.70
CA GLU A 290 27.41 -4.88 -10.14
C GLU A 290 28.27 -4.23 -9.05
N GLU A 291 29.23 -3.39 -9.45
CA GLU A 291 30.01 -2.58 -8.52
C GLU A 291 29.17 -1.40 -7.99
N ALA A 292 29.30 -1.12 -6.69
CA ALA A 292 28.62 -0.02 -6.01
C ALA A 292 29.53 0.57 -4.92
N ASN A 293 29.37 1.86 -4.64
CA ASN A 293 30.13 2.51 -3.57
C ASN A 293 29.39 2.37 -2.23
N ILE A 294 29.48 1.19 -1.60
CA ILE A 294 28.89 0.92 -0.29
C ILE A 294 29.93 0.45 0.71
N ASP A 295 29.91 1.04 1.91
CA ASP A 295 30.71 0.62 3.05
C ASP A 295 29.83 -0.16 4.02
N MET A 296 29.69 -1.47 3.77
CA MET A 296 28.85 -2.39 4.55
C MET A 296 29.47 -3.79 4.56
N PRO A 297 29.40 -4.54 5.68
CA PRO A 297 29.81 -5.94 5.73
C PRO A 297 29.09 -6.82 4.69
N PRO A 298 29.78 -7.78 4.05
CA PRO A 298 29.15 -8.71 3.10
C PRO A 298 27.94 -9.45 3.67
N SER A 299 27.99 -9.82 4.96
CA SER A 299 26.89 -10.50 5.67
C SER A 299 25.63 -9.66 5.77
N ILE A 300 25.77 -8.34 5.84
CA ILE A 300 24.63 -7.42 5.83
C ILE A 300 24.07 -7.30 4.42
N ILE A 301 24.93 -7.12 3.42
CA ILE A 301 24.52 -6.99 2.02
C ILE A 301 23.74 -8.23 1.58
N GLU A 302 24.27 -9.44 1.81
CA GLU A 302 23.62 -10.69 1.42
C GLU A 302 22.23 -10.86 2.06
N SER A 303 22.08 -10.43 3.33
CA SER A 303 20.83 -10.57 4.08
C SER A 303 19.68 -9.74 3.49
N MET A 304 20.00 -8.68 2.73
CA MET A 304 19.03 -7.75 2.16
C MET A 304 18.33 -8.27 0.90
N LYS A 305 18.61 -9.50 0.44
CA LYS A 305 18.02 -10.07 -0.79
C LYS A 305 16.48 -9.99 -0.83
N PHE A 306 15.82 -10.17 0.32
CA PHE A 306 14.37 -10.08 0.47
C PHE A 306 13.93 -8.87 1.31
N ALA A 307 14.76 -7.83 1.39
CA ALA A 307 14.44 -6.59 2.09
C ALA A 307 13.21 -5.91 1.45
N PRO A 308 12.13 -5.63 2.21
CA PRO A 308 10.93 -5.03 1.64
C PRO A 308 11.10 -3.53 1.40
N LEU A 309 10.49 -3.04 0.32
CA LEU A 309 10.35 -1.59 0.06
C LEU A 309 8.94 -1.07 0.40
N GLN A 310 8.11 -1.94 0.96
CA GLN A 310 6.69 -1.73 1.16
C GLN A 310 6.30 -1.99 2.62
N SER A 311 5.24 -1.32 3.08
CA SER A 311 4.65 -1.45 4.43
C SER A 311 3.28 -2.16 4.42
N CYS A 312 2.96 -2.92 3.37
CA CYS A 312 1.72 -3.69 3.22
C CYS A 312 1.50 -4.71 4.34
N ASP A 313 2.55 -5.24 4.96
CA ASP A 313 2.40 -6.20 6.07
C ASP A 313 1.79 -5.56 7.31
N VAL A 314 2.14 -4.29 7.60
CA VAL A 314 1.48 -3.56 8.69
C VAL A 314 0.05 -3.17 8.30
N GLU A 315 -0.21 -2.81 7.04
CA GLU A 315 -1.57 -2.56 6.53
C GLU A 315 -2.49 -3.80 6.62
N ARG A 316 -1.95 -4.99 6.32
CA ARG A 316 -2.66 -6.27 6.49
C ARG A 316 -3.04 -6.51 7.95
N SER A 317 -2.17 -6.13 8.88
CA SER A 317 -2.48 -6.25 10.32
C SER A 317 -3.65 -5.34 10.72
N PHE A 318 -3.78 -4.14 10.14
CA PHE A 318 -4.95 -3.29 10.34
C PHE A 318 -6.22 -3.83 9.69
N SER A 319 -6.10 -4.52 8.55
CA SER A 319 -7.26 -5.23 7.98
C SER A 319 -7.77 -6.33 8.93
N ILE A 320 -6.88 -7.05 9.61
CA ILE A 320 -7.26 -8.05 10.61
C ILE A 320 -7.86 -7.36 11.84
N TYR A 321 -7.26 -6.26 12.31
CA TYR A 321 -7.78 -5.43 13.39
C TYR A 321 -9.23 -5.01 13.14
N LYS A 322 -9.53 -4.50 11.95
CA LYS A 322 -10.89 -4.06 11.53
C LYS A 322 -11.90 -5.20 11.46
N ASN A 323 -11.45 -6.44 11.26
CA ASN A 323 -12.33 -7.62 11.32
C ASN A 323 -12.57 -8.10 12.76
N ILE A 324 -11.64 -7.83 13.68
CA ILE A 324 -11.77 -8.17 15.10
C ILE A 324 -12.66 -7.15 15.81
N LEU A 325 -12.40 -5.86 15.61
CA LEU A 325 -13.20 -4.78 16.15
C LEU A 325 -14.23 -4.31 15.14
N THR A 326 -15.45 -4.78 15.36
CA THR A 326 -16.62 -4.38 14.57
C THR A 326 -17.54 -3.53 15.43
N ASP A 327 -18.53 -2.87 14.83
CA ASP A 327 -19.54 -2.11 15.56
C ASP A 327 -20.27 -2.94 16.64
N LYS A 328 -20.27 -4.27 16.51
CA LYS A 328 -20.88 -5.22 17.45
C LYS A 328 -19.88 -5.82 18.46
N ARG A 329 -18.58 -5.54 18.33
CA ARG A 329 -17.51 -6.12 19.16
C ARG A 329 -16.47 -5.05 19.48
N THR A 330 -16.73 -4.25 20.52
CA THR A 330 -15.90 -3.08 20.91
C THR A 330 -15.35 -3.15 22.33
N THR A 331 -15.67 -4.19 23.10
CA THR A 331 -15.42 -4.27 24.56
C THR A 331 -14.04 -4.80 24.96
N PHE A 332 -13.09 -4.88 24.04
CA PHE A 332 -11.74 -5.34 24.37
C PHE A 332 -10.97 -4.30 25.19
N THR A 333 -10.27 -4.77 26.23
CA THR A 333 -9.18 -3.99 26.83
C THR A 333 -8.02 -3.89 25.84
N PRO A 334 -7.18 -2.84 25.93
CA PRO A 334 -5.98 -2.69 25.10
C PRO A 334 -5.11 -3.95 25.05
N GLU A 335 -4.86 -4.56 26.21
CA GLU A 335 -3.99 -5.74 26.37
C GLU A 335 -4.60 -6.98 25.70
N ASN A 336 -5.90 -7.20 25.93
CA ASN A 336 -6.61 -8.32 25.32
C ASN A 336 -6.68 -8.17 23.80
N LEU A 337 -6.83 -6.95 23.30
CA LEU A 337 -6.86 -6.69 21.87
C LEU A 337 -5.50 -6.94 21.23
N GLU A 338 -4.42 -6.47 21.85
CA GLU A 338 -3.05 -6.74 21.40
C GLU A 338 -2.80 -8.24 21.30
N MET A 339 -3.08 -9.00 22.36
CA MET A 339 -2.91 -10.46 22.36
C MET A 339 -3.76 -11.12 21.27
N TYR A 340 -5.03 -10.74 21.17
CA TYR A 340 -5.95 -11.33 20.21
C TYR A 340 -5.52 -11.05 18.77
N LEU A 341 -5.09 -9.82 18.46
CA LEU A 341 -4.62 -9.45 17.13
C LEU A 341 -3.34 -10.22 16.75
N ILE A 342 -2.34 -10.26 17.65
CA ILE A 342 -1.09 -11.02 17.41
C ILE A 342 -1.42 -12.48 17.10
N CYS A 343 -2.27 -13.14 17.90
CA CYS A 343 -2.65 -14.53 17.65
C CYS A 343 -3.38 -14.74 16.31
N ASN A 344 -4.19 -13.79 15.85
CA ASN A 344 -4.87 -13.89 14.56
C ASN A 344 -3.91 -13.68 13.38
N CYS A 345 -2.93 -12.78 13.52
CA CYS A 345 -1.88 -12.60 12.53
C CYS A 345 -1.02 -13.88 12.39
N GLU A 346 -0.60 -14.49 13.50
CA GLU A 346 0.23 -15.71 13.48
C GLU A 346 -0.48 -16.89 12.81
N LYS A 347 -1.75 -17.15 13.17
CA LYS A 347 -2.53 -18.24 12.57
C LYS A 347 -2.64 -18.12 11.06
N ARG A 348 -2.76 -16.89 10.54
CA ARG A 348 -2.85 -16.65 9.10
C ARG A 348 -1.55 -16.99 8.39
N THR A 349 -0.41 -16.67 8.99
CA THR A 349 0.91 -16.98 8.45
C THR A 349 1.15 -18.50 8.38
N GLU A 350 0.68 -19.25 9.38
CA GLU A 350 0.74 -20.73 9.38
C GLU A 350 -0.12 -21.34 8.26
N LEU A 351 -1.35 -20.86 8.10
CA LEU A 351 -2.25 -21.33 7.04
C LEU A 351 -1.72 -21.00 5.62
N ALA A 352 -1.00 -19.90 5.45
CA ALA A 352 -0.40 -19.52 4.16
C ALA A 352 0.88 -20.31 3.81
N THR A 353 1.51 -20.96 4.79
CA THR A 353 2.76 -21.72 4.62
C THR A 353 2.56 -23.24 4.64
N THR A 354 1.33 -23.71 4.86
CA THR A 354 0.99 -25.13 4.81
C THR A 354 0.69 -25.52 3.36
N PRO A 355 1.40 -26.49 2.74
CA PRO A 355 1.00 -27.02 1.45
C PRO A 355 -0.40 -27.61 1.57
N ILE A 356 -1.31 -27.22 0.65
CA ILE A 356 -2.58 -27.94 0.49
C ILE A 356 -2.18 -29.37 0.09
N THR A 357 -2.44 -30.31 0.99
CA THR A 357 -2.12 -31.73 0.81
C THR A 357 -3.11 -32.41 -0.11
#